data_AF-A0A8T5U4H8-F1
#
_entry.id   AF-A0A8T5U4H8-F1
#
_cell.length_a   1.000
_cell.length_b   1.000
_cell.length_c   1.000
_cell.angle_alpha   90.00
_cell.angle_beta   90.00
_cell.angle_gamma   90.00
#
_symmetry.space_group_name_H-M   'P 1'
#
loop_
_entity.id
_entity.type
_entity.pdbx_description
1 polymer ?
#
loop_
_entity_poly.entity_id
_entity_poly.type
_entity_poly.pdbx_seq_one_letter_code
_entity_poly.pdbx_strand_id
1 'polypeptide(L)'
;MCPRNAIEVTSITHSEQIVSIKIDHEKCTMCEKCLDNDGKFCPKNLFYKDDVKLVDRKEIGIRFKFNEISKCQGCLKCELSCPDGAIEPVKYEA
;
A
#
# COMPACT_ATOMS: atom_id res chain seq x y z
N MET A 1 36.05 19.80 12.17
CA MET A 1 34.97 19.57 13.16
C MET A 1 33.89 20.61 12.89
N CYS A 2 32.78 20.23 12.27
CA CYS A 2 31.61 21.10 12.17
C CYS A 2 30.66 20.74 13.31
N PRO A 3 30.43 21.62 14.31
CA PRO A 3 29.38 21.42 15.30
C PRO A 3 28.12 22.16 14.82
N ARG A 4 26.96 21.52 14.98
CA ARG A 4 25.60 22.03 14.69
C ARG A 4 25.11 21.79 13.26
N ASN A 5 24.27 20.77 13.11
CA ASN A 5 22.92 21.03 12.65
C ASN A 5 21.98 20.04 13.33
N ALA A 6 21.13 20.59 14.19
CA ALA A 6 20.04 19.90 14.84
C ALA A 6 19.06 19.42 13.77
N ILE A 7 18.88 18.11 13.65
CA ILE A 7 17.74 17.58 12.92
C ILE A 7 16.60 17.58 13.93
N GLU A 8 15.79 18.64 13.90
CA GLU A 8 14.50 18.63 14.57
C GLU A 8 13.62 17.64 13.80
N VAL A 9 13.48 16.44 14.36
CA VAL A 9 12.41 15.54 13.99
C VAL A 9 11.13 16.17 14.53
N THR A 10 10.53 17.08 13.77
CA THR A 10 9.13 17.45 13.97
C THR A 10 8.36 16.15 13.78
N SER A 11 8.01 15.53 14.90
CA SER A 11 7.09 14.40 14.93
C SER A 11 5.79 14.94 14.38
N ILE A 12 5.60 14.77 13.07
CA ILE A 12 4.31 14.99 12.43
C ILE A 12 3.41 13.96 13.13
N THR A 13 2.59 14.45 14.06
CA THR A 13 1.44 13.75 14.59
C THR A 13 0.56 13.38 13.40
N HIS A 14 0.85 12.23 12.79
CA HIS A 14 0.02 11.65 11.75
C HIS A 14 -1.18 11.04 12.44
N SER A 15 -2.21 11.87 12.65
CA SER A 15 -3.53 11.43 13.08
C SER A 15 -4.22 10.57 12.00
N GLU A 16 -3.65 10.46 10.81
CA GLU A 16 -4.13 9.61 9.72
C GLU A 16 -3.41 8.25 9.74
N GLN A 17 -3.74 7.40 10.71
CA GLN A 17 -3.29 6.01 10.68
C GLN A 17 -4.00 5.29 9.53
N ILE A 18 -3.23 4.81 8.56
CA ILE A 18 -3.74 3.92 7.51
C ILE A 18 -4.13 2.62 8.18
N VAL A 19 -5.43 2.34 8.19
CA VAL A 19 -6.01 1.15 8.81
C VAL A 19 -6.09 -0.02 7.83
N SER A 20 -6.11 0.24 6.52
CA SER A 20 -6.11 -0.81 5.51
C SER A 20 -5.71 -0.28 4.13
N ILE A 21 -5.50 -1.20 3.18
CA ILE A 21 -5.35 -0.93 1.76
C ILE A 21 -6.48 -1.64 1.02
N LYS A 22 -7.29 -0.89 0.27
CA LYS A 22 -8.33 -1.40 -0.62
C LYS A 22 -7.77 -1.49 -2.05
N ILE A 23 -8.16 -2.54 -2.77
CA ILE A 23 -7.83 -2.73 -4.18
C ILE A 23 -9.14 -2.80 -4.96
N ASP A 24 -9.32 -1.89 -5.90
CA ASP A 24 -10.41 -1.89 -6.87
C ASP A 24 -10.07 -2.87 -8.00
N HIS A 25 -10.68 -4.06 -7.96
CA HIS A 25 -10.45 -5.11 -8.97
C HIS A 25 -11.09 -4.80 -10.33
N GLU A 26 -12.00 -3.82 -10.43
CA GLU A 26 -12.55 -3.39 -11.72
C GLU A 26 -11.58 -2.46 -12.46
N LYS A 27 -10.77 -1.68 -11.71
CA LYS A 27 -9.71 -0.83 -12.27
C LYS A 27 -8.39 -1.56 -12.45
N CYS A 28 -8.15 -2.64 -11.71
CA CYS A 28 -6.87 -3.36 -11.75
C CYS A 28 -6.67 -4.09 -13.09
N THR A 29 -5.67 -3.67 -13.88
CA THR A 29 -5.35 -4.29 -15.17
C THR A 29 -4.44 -5.52 -15.07
N MET A 30 -4.15 -5.99 -13.86
CA MET A 30 -3.18 -7.07 -13.61
C MET A 30 -1.78 -6.78 -14.20
N CYS A 31 -1.30 -5.53 -14.17
CA CYS A 31 0.05 -5.18 -14.65
C CYS A 31 1.21 -5.70 -13.77
N GLU A 32 0.89 -6.31 -12.62
CA GLU A 32 1.82 -6.98 -11.69
C GLU A 32 2.92 -6.12 -11.06
N LYS A 33 2.98 -4.81 -11.36
CA LYS A 33 3.99 -3.89 -10.79
C LYS A 33 4.01 -3.89 -9.26
N CYS A 34 2.87 -4.11 -8.62
CA CYS A 34 2.77 -4.16 -7.16
C CYS A 34 3.27 -5.47 -6.52
N LEU A 35 3.55 -6.48 -7.34
CA LEU A 35 4.14 -7.76 -6.94
C LEU A 35 5.66 -7.79 -7.11
N ASP A 36 6.25 -6.70 -7.61
CA ASP A 36 7.68 -6.56 -7.80
C ASP A 36 8.43 -6.77 -6.47
N ASN A 37 9.40 -7.69 -6.48
CA ASN A 37 10.12 -8.11 -5.28
C ASN A 37 11.34 -7.23 -4.96
N ASP A 38 11.67 -6.25 -5.80
CA ASP A 38 12.76 -5.29 -5.54
C ASP A 38 12.42 -4.32 -4.39
N GLY A 39 11.24 -4.43 -3.77
CA GLY A 39 10.77 -3.55 -2.70
C GLY A 39 10.47 -2.13 -3.19
N LYS A 40 10.56 -1.87 -4.50
CA LYS A 40 10.30 -0.56 -5.11
C LYS A 40 8.85 -0.16 -4.95
N PHE A 41 7.92 -1.10 -5.07
CA PHE A 41 6.49 -0.81 -4.91
C PHE A 41 6.08 -0.81 -3.42
N CYS A 42 6.35 -1.93 -2.74
CA CYS A 42 6.09 -2.10 -1.31
C CYS A 42 7.33 -2.70 -0.66
N PRO A 43 8.06 -1.97 0.20
CA PRO A 43 9.28 -2.48 0.86
C PRO A 43 9.06 -3.72 1.73
N LYS A 44 7.80 -4.06 2.01
CA LYS A 44 7.37 -5.15 2.88
C LYS A 44 6.68 -6.28 2.12
N ASN A 45 6.63 -6.21 0.78
CA ASN A 45 6.05 -7.23 -0.09
C ASN A 45 4.66 -7.71 0.40
N LEU A 46 3.76 -6.73 0.63
CA LEU A 46 2.42 -6.94 1.18
C LEU A 46 1.35 -7.23 0.11
N PHE A 47 1.74 -7.34 -1.16
CA PHE A 47 0.84 -7.69 -2.26
C PHE A 47 1.13 -9.11 -2.75
N TYR A 48 0.11 -9.84 -3.17
CA TYR A 48 0.21 -11.22 -3.67
C TYR A 48 -0.92 -11.54 -4.65
N LYS A 49 -0.75 -12.56 -5.48
CA LYS A 49 -1.83 -13.10 -6.32
C LYS A 49 -2.64 -14.13 -5.55
N ASP A 50 -3.95 -14.07 -5.68
CA ASP A 50 -4.89 -15.03 -5.09
C ASP A 50 -6.26 -14.88 -5.77
N ASP A 51 -7.19 -15.80 -5.48
CA ASP A 51 -8.55 -15.71 -5.98
C ASP A 51 -9.26 -14.48 -5.38
N VAL A 52 -9.82 -13.66 -6.28
CA VAL A 52 -10.72 -12.55 -5.95
C VAL A 52 -12.13 -12.90 -6.42
N LYS A 53 -13.13 -12.52 -5.62
CA LYS A 53 -14.54 -12.66 -6.00
C LYS A 53 -14.97 -11.36 -6.66
N LEU A 54 -15.29 -11.42 -7.94
CA LEU A 54 -16.11 -10.43 -8.62
C LEU A 54 -17.57 -10.89 -8.60
N VAL A 55 -18.49 -9.97 -8.90
CA VAL A 55 -19.95 -10.17 -8.78
C VAL A 55 -20.43 -11.49 -9.40
N ASP A 56 -19.84 -11.90 -10.53
CA ASP A 56 -20.30 -13.08 -11.29
C ASP A 56 -19.24 -14.18 -11.46
N ARG A 57 -18.01 -13.99 -10.99
CA ARG A 57 -16.92 -14.96 -11.19
C ARG A 57 -15.82 -14.86 -10.14
N LYS A 58 -15.13 -15.98 -9.95
CA LYS A 58 -13.80 -15.98 -9.32
C LYS A 58 -12.75 -15.85 -10.41
N GLU A 59 -11.79 -14.96 -10.19
CA GLU A 59 -10.62 -14.83 -11.04
C GLU A 59 -9.37 -14.59 -10.20
N ILE A 60 -8.20 -14.78 -10.81
CA ILE A 60 -6.94 -14.43 -10.16
C ILE A 60 -6.79 -12.92 -10.16
N GLY A 61 -6.68 -12.34 -8.97
CA GLY A 61 -6.45 -10.92 -8.77
C GLY A 61 -5.30 -10.66 -7.79
N ILE A 62 -5.02 -9.39 -7.56
CA ILE A 62 -4.00 -8.95 -6.61
C ILE A 62 -4.66 -8.64 -5.27
N ARG A 63 -4.17 -9.23 -4.18
CA ARG A 63 -4.66 -8.97 -2.83
C ARG A 63 -3.60 -8.30 -1.98
N PHE A 64 -4.06 -7.56 -0.97
CA PHE A 64 -3.22 -7.00 0.09
C PHE A 64 -3.22 -7.95 1.30
N LYS A 65 -2.06 -8.17 1.91
CA LYS A 65 -1.89 -9.00 3.12
C LYS A 65 -2.38 -8.25 4.35
N PHE A 66 -3.70 -8.15 4.51
CA PHE A 66 -4.30 -7.47 5.66
C PHE A 66 -3.83 -8.03 7.01
N ASN A 67 -3.62 -9.34 7.11
CA ASN A 67 -3.08 -9.97 8.32
C ASN A 67 -1.65 -9.51 8.68
N GLU A 68 -0.95 -8.86 7.74
CA GLU A 68 0.38 -8.29 7.91
C GLU A 68 0.36 -6.75 7.88
N ILE A 69 -0.80 -6.12 8.06
CA ILE A 69 -0.95 -4.66 8.06
C ILE A 69 -0.03 -3.97 9.08
N SER A 70 0.30 -4.62 10.19
CA SER A 70 1.25 -4.13 11.19
C SER A 70 2.67 -3.93 10.63
N LYS A 71 3.01 -4.57 9.50
CA LYS A 71 4.26 -4.34 8.77
C LYS A 71 4.16 -3.14 7.83
N CYS A 72 2.97 -2.71 7.45
CA CYS A 72 2.76 -1.55 6.59
C CYS A 72 3.24 -0.29 7.29
N GLN A 73 4.17 0.44 6.66
CA GLN A 73 4.74 1.67 7.20
C GLN A 73 3.89 2.90 6.88
N GLY A 74 2.75 2.73 6.21
CA GLY A 74 1.89 3.83 5.83
C GLY A 74 2.52 4.84 4.85
N CYS A 75 3.49 4.42 4.04
CA CYS A 75 4.25 5.32 3.16
C CYS A 75 3.48 5.82 1.93
N LEU A 76 2.23 5.35 1.70
CA LEU A 76 1.34 5.71 0.59
C LEU A 76 1.91 5.51 -0.83
N LYS A 77 3.10 4.92 -0.96
CA LYS A 77 3.74 4.69 -2.26
C LYS A 77 2.92 3.80 -3.19
N CYS A 78 2.16 2.86 -2.63
CA CYS A 78 1.35 1.93 -3.41
C CYS A 78 0.20 2.62 -4.15
N GLU A 79 -0.39 3.67 -3.56
CA GLU A 79 -1.39 4.53 -4.20
C GLU A 79 -0.76 5.27 -5.39
N LEU A 80 0.36 5.97 -5.14
CA LEU A 80 1.05 6.78 -6.15
C LEU A 80 1.67 5.96 -7.30
N SER A 81 2.06 4.72 -7.03
CA SER A 81 2.77 3.87 -8.00
C SER A 81 1.82 3.02 -8.85
N CYS A 82 0.53 2.92 -8.47
CA CYS A 82 -0.45 2.16 -9.25
C CYS A 82 -0.83 2.95 -10.51
N PRO A 83 -0.49 2.47 -11.72
CA PRO A 83 -0.74 3.22 -12.96
C PRO A 83 -2.24 3.41 -13.23
N ASP A 84 -3.07 2.48 -12.78
CA ASP A 84 -4.53 2.50 -13.00
C ASP A 84 -5.30 3.12 -11.84
N GLY A 85 -4.61 3.61 -10.80
CA GLY A 85 -5.26 4.17 -9.61
C GLY A 85 -6.17 3.16 -8.88
N ALA A 86 -5.86 1.86 -8.98
CA ALA A 86 -6.67 0.79 -8.42
C ALA A 86 -6.40 0.53 -6.92
N ILE A 87 -5.42 1.21 -6.31
CA ILE A 87 -5.01 0.98 -4.91
C ILE A 87 -5.34 2.23 -4.09
N GLU A 88 -6.22 2.08 -3.10
CA GLU A 88 -6.71 3.16 -2.25
C GLU A 88 -6.40 2.85 -0.77
N PRO A 89 -5.59 3.66 -0.08
CA PRO A 89 -5.41 3.55 1.36
C PRO A 89 -6.70 3.96 2.09
N VAL A 90 -7.12 3.13 3.04
CA VAL A 90 -8.23 3.46 3.94
C VAL A 90 -7.64 4.07 5.20
N LYS A 91 -8.00 5.33 5.45
CA LYS A 91 -7.61 6.09 6.64
C LYS A 91 -8.76 6.07 7.64
N TYR A 92 -8.44 6.02 8.93
CA TYR A 92 -9.43 6.25 9.98
C TYR A 92 -9.49 7.75 10.27
N GLU A 93 -10.65 8.36 10.11
CA GLU A 93 -10.93 9.70 10.64
C GLU A 93 -11.46 9.53 12.06
N ALA A 94 -10.77 10.12 13.03
CA ALA A 94 -11.14 10.10 14.44
C ALA A 94 -12.12 11.22 14.79
#